data_AF-A0A4S4LZ86-F1
#
_entry.id   AF-A0A4S4LZ86-F1
#
_cell.length_a   1.000
_cell.length_b   1.000
_cell.length_c   1.000
_cell.angle_alpha   90.00
_cell.angle_beta   90.00
_cell.angle_gamma   90.00
#
_symmetry.space_group_name_H-M   'P 1'
#
loop_
_entity.id
_entity.type
_entity.pdbx_description
1 polymer ?
#
loop_
_entity_poly.entity_id
_entity_poly.type
_entity_poly.pdbx_seq_one_letter_code
_entity_poly.pdbx_strand_id
1 'polypeptide(L)'
;MRLRFGSNPFLRFALQQLRARKISPSLSFPSFRRQKSDMANIAVNKSAHPFSKVQFEALLNRRFFYAPAFEIYGGVAGLYDYGPPGSSLQANIIAEWRKHFIIEEHMLEIDSTVMTPSPVFEASGHVSRFADWMVKDTKTGDVLRADHLVKNVLNARLAGDKEARGLEAIPMKEEDKKKKKKHADPAVVQLGDEVVKEYEILLAQLDNYTGPELGEICRKYNIRNPDTGNEVGEPQQFNLMFTSSIGPTGQHPG
;
A
#
# COMPACT_ATOMS: atom_id res chain seq x y z
N MET A 1 22.39 56.82 -29.35
CA MET A 1 22.05 56.95 -27.92
C MET A 1 22.67 55.76 -27.18
N ARG A 2 23.83 55.97 -26.52
CA ARG A 2 24.55 54.94 -25.72
C ARG A 2 24.07 55.04 -24.27
N LEU A 3 23.43 54.00 -23.74
CA LEU A 3 23.10 53.91 -22.31
C LEU A 3 24.30 53.34 -21.55
N ARG A 4 24.83 54.13 -20.61
CA ARG A 4 25.87 53.73 -19.64
C ARG A 4 25.18 52.99 -18.49
N PHE A 5 25.52 51.73 -18.26
CA PHE A 5 25.17 51.04 -17.01
C PHE A 5 26.12 51.46 -15.90
N GLY A 6 25.57 52.06 -14.86
CA GLY A 6 26.28 52.46 -13.65
C GLY A 6 26.81 51.26 -12.88
N SER A 7 28.04 51.41 -12.40
CA SER A 7 28.77 50.48 -11.54
C SER A 7 28.05 50.30 -10.21
N ASN A 8 27.42 49.14 -9.98
CA ASN A 8 26.82 48.80 -8.69
C ASN A 8 27.92 48.42 -7.68
N PRO A 9 28.13 49.20 -6.60
CA PRO A 9 29.19 48.97 -5.62
C PRO A 9 29.02 47.68 -4.81
N PHE A 10 27.80 47.13 -4.71
CA PHE A 10 27.54 45.87 -4.00
C PHE A 10 28.14 44.65 -4.71
N LEU A 11 28.13 44.62 -6.05
CA LEU A 11 28.76 43.54 -6.82
C LEU A 11 30.28 43.52 -6.67
N ARG A 12 30.90 44.71 -6.55
CA ARG A 12 32.35 44.81 -6.35
C ARG A 12 32.77 44.32 -4.96
N PHE A 13 31.96 44.59 -3.94
CA PHE A 13 32.24 44.13 -2.58
C PHE A 13 32.08 42.60 -2.45
N ALA A 14 31.06 42.01 -3.10
CA ALA A 14 30.86 40.57 -3.13
C ALA A 14 32.00 39.82 -3.86
N LEU A 15 32.48 40.37 -5.00
CA LEU A 15 33.62 39.82 -5.73
C LEU A 15 34.95 39.96 -4.97
N GLN A 16 35.11 41.01 -4.17
CA GLN A 16 36.31 41.21 -3.34
C GLN A 16 36.36 40.26 -2.14
N GLN A 17 35.21 39.96 -1.52
CA GLN A 17 35.08 38.96 -0.46
C GLN A 17 35.34 37.52 -0.97
N LEU A 18 34.90 37.20 -2.19
CA LEU A 18 35.17 35.91 -2.83
C LEU A 18 36.65 35.74 -3.23
N ARG A 19 37.36 36.81 -3.57
CA ARG A 19 38.81 36.78 -3.88
C ARG A 19 39.71 36.71 -2.64
N ALA A 20 39.23 37.06 -1.45
CA ALA A 20 40.04 37.11 -0.23
C ALA A 20 40.13 35.78 0.53
N ARG A 21 39.34 34.77 0.19
CA ARG A 21 39.48 33.42 0.77
C ARG A 21 40.53 32.62 0.00
N LYS A 22 41.79 32.75 0.42
CA LYS A 22 42.85 31.79 0.06
C LYS A 22 42.48 30.43 0.63
N ILE A 23 41.83 29.59 -0.17
CA ILE A 23 41.67 28.18 0.12
C ILE A 23 43.03 27.53 -0.15
N SER A 24 43.67 27.03 0.90
CA SER A 24 44.89 26.22 0.82
C SER A 24 44.64 24.99 -0.06
N PRO A 25 45.53 24.64 -1.00
CA PRO A 25 45.30 23.53 -1.94
C PRO A 25 45.49 22.12 -1.33
N SER A 26 45.59 21.99 -0.01
CA SER A 26 45.84 20.71 0.67
C SER A 26 44.70 20.32 1.61
N LEU A 27 43.51 20.14 1.04
CA LEU A 27 42.49 19.27 1.63
C LEU A 27 42.14 18.24 0.56
N SER A 28 42.95 17.18 0.50
CA SER A 28 42.54 15.95 -0.14
C SER A 28 41.30 15.46 0.61
N PHE A 29 40.13 15.72 0.05
CA PHE A 29 38.98 14.90 0.38
C PHE A 29 39.39 13.45 0.13
N PRO A 30 39.15 12.52 1.06
CA PRO A 30 39.30 11.12 0.73
C PRO A 30 38.46 10.91 -0.52
N SER A 31 39.10 10.52 -1.62
CA SER A 31 38.36 9.94 -2.74
C SER A 31 37.52 8.86 -2.09
N PHE A 32 36.19 9.07 -2.06
CA PHE A 32 35.29 7.97 -1.78
C PHE A 32 35.42 7.09 -3.01
N ARG A 33 36.48 6.27 -2.99
CA ARG A 33 36.64 5.13 -3.85
C ARG A 33 35.34 4.39 -3.61
N ARG A 34 34.42 4.46 -4.57
CA ARG A 34 33.32 3.53 -4.66
C ARG A 34 34.06 2.20 -4.67
N GLN A 35 34.17 1.55 -3.51
CA GLN A 35 34.43 0.14 -3.48
C GLN A 35 33.28 -0.37 -4.33
N LYS A 36 33.59 -0.72 -5.59
CA LYS A 36 32.93 -1.84 -6.23
C LYS A 36 33.31 -3.03 -5.34
N SER A 37 32.74 -3.07 -4.14
CA SER A 37 32.69 -4.28 -3.35
C SER A 37 32.03 -5.28 -4.27
N ASP A 38 32.55 -6.49 -4.28
CA ASP A 38 32.07 -7.66 -5.02
C ASP A 38 30.64 -8.10 -4.64
N MET A 39 29.75 -7.14 -4.32
CA MET A 39 28.31 -7.29 -4.10
C MET A 39 27.59 -7.82 -5.33
N ALA A 40 28.15 -7.65 -6.54
CA ALA A 40 27.57 -8.18 -7.77
C ALA A 40 27.57 -9.72 -7.82
N ASN A 41 28.38 -10.38 -6.98
CA ASN A 41 28.52 -11.84 -6.93
C ASN A 41 28.31 -12.41 -5.50
N ILE A 42 27.60 -11.71 -4.62
CA ILE A 42 27.12 -12.35 -3.39
C ILE A 42 25.94 -13.21 -3.77
N ALA A 43 26.15 -14.52 -3.85
CA ALA A 43 25.07 -15.49 -3.91
C ALA A 43 24.18 -15.30 -2.68
N VAL A 44 23.05 -14.61 -2.86
CA VAL A 44 22.06 -14.42 -1.80
C VAL A 44 21.55 -15.80 -1.42
N ASN A 45 21.85 -16.24 -0.20
CA ASN A 45 21.35 -17.50 0.31
C ASN A 45 19.84 -17.39 0.56
N LYS A 46 19.06 -17.82 -0.44
CA LYS A 46 17.59 -17.74 -0.43
C LYS A 46 16.92 -18.67 0.59
N SER A 47 17.67 -19.54 1.27
CA SER A 47 17.15 -20.59 2.16
C SER A 47 17.71 -20.55 3.59
N ALA A 48 18.43 -19.48 3.98
CA ALA A 48 19.03 -19.40 5.31
C ALA A 48 17.98 -19.41 6.44
N HIS A 49 16.85 -18.71 6.26
CA HIS A 49 15.73 -18.69 7.20
C HIS A 49 14.39 -18.53 6.46
N PRO A 50 13.29 -19.11 6.97
CA PRO A 50 11.95 -18.83 6.44
C PRO A 50 11.61 -17.34 6.62
N PHE A 51 10.88 -16.77 5.66
CA PHE A 51 10.46 -15.36 5.73
C PHE A 51 9.53 -15.13 6.92
N SER A 52 9.91 -14.20 7.81
CA SER A 52 9.08 -13.73 8.92
C SER A 52 8.65 -12.28 8.66
N LYS A 53 7.35 -12.08 8.40
CA LYS A 53 6.77 -10.74 8.17
C LYS A 53 7.02 -9.82 9.36
N VAL A 54 6.79 -10.31 10.58
CA VAL A 54 6.99 -9.55 11.82
C VAL A 54 8.43 -9.06 11.97
N GLN A 55 9.43 -9.92 11.74
CA GLN A 55 10.83 -9.53 11.83
C GLN A 55 11.22 -8.54 10.72
N PHE A 56 10.67 -8.74 9.52
CA PHE A 56 10.91 -7.87 8.38
C PHE A 56 10.33 -6.47 8.59
N GLU A 57 9.07 -6.36 9.00
CA GLU A 57 8.41 -5.09 9.30
C GLU A 57 9.08 -4.36 10.47
N ALA A 58 9.45 -5.08 11.53
CA ALA A 58 10.20 -4.50 12.63
C ALA A 58 11.56 -3.94 12.18
N LEU A 59 12.25 -4.61 11.25
CA LEU A 59 13.49 -4.11 10.67
C LEU A 59 13.24 -2.86 9.81
N LEU A 60 12.24 -2.88 8.94
CA LEU A 60 11.92 -1.75 8.07
C LEU A 60 11.52 -0.51 8.87
N ASN A 61 10.69 -0.67 9.90
CA ASN A 61 10.30 0.40 10.79
C ASN A 61 11.51 0.93 11.60
N ARG A 62 12.28 0.04 12.26
CA ARG A 62 13.47 0.43 13.04
C ARG A 62 14.54 1.14 12.19
N ARG A 63 14.65 0.80 10.91
CA ARG A 63 15.57 1.44 9.96
C ARG A 63 14.94 2.60 9.18
N PHE A 64 13.71 2.94 9.51
CA PHE A 64 12.93 4.01 8.89
C PHE A 64 12.90 3.91 7.35
N PHE A 65 12.60 2.72 6.83
CA PHE A 65 12.27 2.56 5.41
C PHE A 65 10.91 3.18 5.11
N TYR A 66 9.91 2.88 5.93
CA TYR A 66 8.63 3.58 5.96
C TYR A 66 8.08 3.60 7.39
N ALA A 67 7.16 4.52 7.66
CA ALA A 67 6.41 4.60 8.90
C ALA A 67 4.95 5.02 8.60
N PRO A 68 3.98 4.73 9.48
CA PRO A 68 2.61 5.22 9.34
C PRO A 68 2.60 6.75 9.23
N ALA A 69 1.91 7.29 8.23
CA ALA A 69 1.85 8.73 8.04
C ALA A 69 1.07 9.38 9.20
N PHE A 70 1.52 10.56 9.64
CA PHE A 70 0.92 11.31 10.75
C PHE A 70 0.85 10.52 12.07
N GLU A 71 1.82 9.64 12.35
CA GLU A 71 1.84 8.77 13.54
C GLU A 71 1.61 9.53 14.86
N ILE A 72 2.20 10.72 15.01
CA ILE A 72 2.03 11.56 16.22
C ILE A 72 0.60 12.09 16.44
N TYR A 73 -0.25 12.03 15.42
CA TYR A 73 -1.66 12.40 15.46
C TYR A 73 -2.59 11.17 15.50
N GLY A 74 -2.05 9.97 15.72
CA GLY A 74 -2.80 8.72 15.75
C GLY A 74 -2.76 7.93 14.43
N GLY A 75 -2.21 8.53 13.37
CA GLY A 75 -2.05 7.92 12.05
C GLY A 75 -3.35 7.73 11.27
N VAL A 76 -3.21 7.51 9.97
CA VAL A 76 -4.34 7.18 9.08
C VAL A 76 -4.02 5.86 8.38
N ALA A 77 -4.90 4.86 8.54
CA ALA A 77 -4.71 3.56 7.90
C ALA A 77 -4.61 3.70 6.38
N GLY A 78 -3.67 2.99 5.77
CA GLY A 78 -3.41 3.04 4.33
C GLY A 78 -2.45 4.16 3.89
N LEU A 79 -2.09 5.10 4.77
CA LEU A 79 -1.11 6.15 4.47
C LEU A 79 0.23 5.90 5.16
N TYR A 80 1.32 6.00 4.40
CA TYR A 80 2.69 5.76 4.89
C TYR A 80 3.67 6.78 4.34
N ASP A 81 4.62 7.19 5.18
CA ASP A 81 5.72 8.08 4.83
C ASP A 81 7.01 7.27 4.65
N TYR A 82 7.71 7.47 3.53
CA TYR A 82 9.00 6.84 3.26
C TYR A 82 10.13 7.61 3.92
N GLY A 83 10.96 6.92 4.70
CA GLY A 83 12.18 7.52 5.27
C GLY A 83 13.38 7.42 4.30
N PRO A 84 14.56 7.94 4.67
CA PRO A 84 15.69 8.11 3.76
C PRO A 84 16.11 6.85 2.96
N PRO A 85 16.25 5.66 3.58
CA PRO A 85 16.57 4.46 2.81
C PRO A 85 15.40 3.98 1.93
N GLY A 86 14.15 4.17 2.36
CA GLY A 86 12.97 3.83 1.58
C GLY A 86 12.79 4.71 0.35
N SER A 87 12.93 6.04 0.49
CA SER A 87 12.89 6.98 -0.63
C SER A 87 14.01 6.70 -1.64
N SER A 88 15.22 6.40 -1.16
CA SER A 88 16.35 6.04 -2.03
C SER A 88 16.09 4.73 -2.78
N LEU A 89 15.52 3.73 -2.11
CA LEU A 89 15.14 2.47 -2.74
C LEU A 89 14.06 2.67 -3.81
N GLN A 90 13.01 3.42 -3.49
CA GLN A 90 11.92 3.74 -4.42
C GLN A 90 12.46 4.45 -5.67
N ALA A 91 13.32 5.44 -5.50
CA ALA A 91 13.95 6.16 -6.61
C ALA A 91 14.79 5.22 -7.50
N ASN A 92 15.54 4.28 -6.90
CA ASN A 92 16.32 3.29 -7.64
C ASN A 92 15.44 2.32 -8.44
N ILE A 93 14.31 1.88 -7.86
CA ILE A 93 13.35 1.01 -8.54
C ILE A 93 12.72 1.74 -9.74
N ILE A 94 12.29 2.99 -9.55
CA ILE A 94 11.73 3.81 -10.63
C ILE A 94 12.78 4.03 -11.73
N ALA A 95 14.03 4.32 -11.36
CA ALA A 95 15.11 4.53 -12.33
C ALA A 95 15.37 3.28 -13.18
N GLU A 96 15.41 2.10 -12.57
CA GLU A 96 15.61 0.85 -13.32
C GLU A 96 14.39 0.53 -14.19
N TRP A 97 13.17 0.77 -13.70
CA TRP A 97 11.95 0.60 -14.49
C TRP A 97 11.94 1.52 -15.73
N ARG A 98 12.30 2.80 -15.56
CA ARG A 98 12.40 3.75 -16.69
C ARG A 98 13.46 3.31 -17.69
N LYS A 99 14.60 2.82 -17.22
CA LYS A 99 15.64 2.30 -18.08
C LYS A 99 15.15 1.11 -18.90
N HIS A 100 14.49 0.15 -18.24
CA HIS A 100 14.04 -1.08 -18.86
C HIS A 100 12.85 -0.91 -19.81
N PHE A 101 11.92 0.01 -19.53
CA PHE A 101 10.73 0.17 -20.37
C PHE A 101 10.79 1.44 -21.23
N ILE A 102 11.12 2.59 -20.67
CA ILE A 102 11.06 3.85 -21.41
C ILE A 102 12.25 3.96 -22.38
N ILE A 103 13.47 3.71 -21.88
CA ILE A 103 14.68 3.92 -22.67
C ILE A 103 14.88 2.77 -23.66
N GLU A 104 14.79 1.52 -23.21
CA GLU A 104 15.00 0.33 -24.06
C GLU A 104 13.92 0.19 -25.16
N GLU A 105 12.65 0.48 -24.86
CA GLU A 105 11.55 0.40 -25.85
C GLU A 105 11.21 1.75 -26.51
N HIS A 106 12.02 2.80 -26.25
CA HIS A 106 11.83 4.14 -26.80
C HIS A 106 10.43 4.74 -26.61
N MET A 107 9.84 4.57 -25.42
CA MET A 107 8.51 5.10 -25.11
C MET A 107 8.53 6.62 -24.86
N LEU A 108 7.40 7.28 -25.12
CA LEU A 108 7.20 8.70 -24.81
C LEU A 108 6.68 8.87 -23.38
N GLU A 109 7.51 9.41 -22.50
CA GLU A 109 7.14 9.70 -21.12
C GLU A 109 6.48 11.09 -21.02
N ILE A 110 5.32 11.15 -20.36
CA ILE A 110 4.62 12.39 -20.02
C ILE A 110 4.28 12.40 -18.53
N ASP A 111 4.28 13.58 -17.93
CA ASP A 111 3.86 13.80 -16.54
C ASP A 111 2.54 14.58 -16.52
N SER A 112 1.49 13.98 -15.93
CA SER A 112 0.12 14.50 -15.94
C SER A 112 -0.33 14.92 -14.54
N THR A 113 -1.33 15.79 -14.46
CA THR A 113 -1.90 16.21 -13.17
C THR A 113 -2.63 15.06 -12.49
N VAL A 114 -2.51 14.96 -11.16
CA VAL A 114 -3.27 13.98 -10.35
C VAL A 114 -4.76 14.40 -10.24
N MET A 115 -5.00 15.70 -9.99
CA MET A 115 -6.36 16.25 -9.95
C MET A 115 -6.98 16.17 -11.34
N THR A 116 -8.15 15.54 -11.44
CA THR A 116 -8.76 15.19 -12.73
C THR A 116 -10.25 15.55 -12.71
N PRO A 117 -10.78 16.34 -13.66
CA PRO A 117 -12.21 16.68 -13.69
C PRO A 117 -13.13 15.47 -13.87
N SER A 118 -14.28 15.45 -13.16
CA SER A 118 -15.27 14.34 -13.21
C SER A 118 -15.62 13.85 -14.62
N PRO A 119 -15.84 14.72 -15.64
CA PRO A 119 -16.21 14.25 -16.98
C PRO A 119 -15.19 13.28 -17.61
N VAL A 120 -13.91 13.35 -17.23
CA VAL A 120 -12.88 12.42 -17.71
C VAL A 120 -13.09 11.01 -17.14
N PHE A 121 -13.46 10.91 -15.87
CA PHE A 121 -13.77 9.63 -15.23
C PHE A 121 -15.12 9.06 -15.66
N GLU A 122 -16.08 9.91 -16.00
CA GLU A 122 -17.35 9.49 -16.59
C GLU A 122 -17.12 8.90 -17.99
N ALA A 123 -16.38 9.61 -18.84
CA ALA A 123 -16.07 9.16 -20.20
C ALA A 123 -15.26 7.86 -20.23
N SER A 124 -14.33 7.68 -19.29
CA SER A 124 -13.56 6.43 -19.15
C SER A 124 -14.31 5.30 -18.45
N GLY A 125 -15.48 5.58 -17.87
CA GLY A 125 -16.32 4.60 -17.17
C GLY A 125 -15.94 4.32 -15.72
N HIS A 126 -14.91 4.98 -15.17
CA HIS A 126 -14.46 4.78 -13.78
C HIS A 126 -15.55 5.14 -12.77
N VAL A 127 -16.34 6.19 -13.03
CA VAL A 127 -17.44 6.60 -12.12
C VAL A 127 -18.44 5.46 -11.86
N SER A 128 -18.70 4.59 -12.85
CA SER A 128 -19.67 3.51 -12.73
C SER A 128 -19.06 2.15 -12.35
N ARG A 129 -17.79 1.91 -12.69
CA ARG A 129 -17.17 0.57 -12.57
C ARG A 129 -16.05 0.48 -11.55
N PHE A 130 -15.43 1.60 -11.16
CA PHE A 130 -14.33 1.59 -10.19
C PHE A 130 -14.86 1.61 -8.77
N ALA A 131 -15.48 0.50 -8.38
CA ALA A 131 -16.17 0.37 -7.12
C ALA A 131 -16.10 -1.06 -6.60
N ASP A 132 -16.07 -1.17 -5.28
CA ASP A 132 -16.09 -2.44 -4.57
C ASP A 132 -17.44 -2.67 -3.89
N TRP A 133 -17.75 -3.93 -3.64
CA TRP A 133 -18.89 -4.31 -2.82
C TRP A 133 -18.53 -4.22 -1.33
N MET A 134 -19.27 -3.39 -0.60
CA MET A 134 -19.09 -3.17 0.83
C MET A 134 -20.32 -3.63 1.60
N VAL A 135 -20.11 -4.28 2.74
CA VAL A 135 -21.17 -4.62 3.70
C VAL A 135 -21.01 -3.78 4.96
N LYS A 136 -22.13 -3.49 5.64
CA LYS A 136 -22.14 -2.71 6.88
C LYS A 136 -22.55 -3.58 8.05
N ASP A 137 -21.85 -3.49 9.17
CA ASP A 137 -22.29 -4.05 10.44
C ASP A 137 -23.60 -3.38 10.86
N THR A 138 -24.63 -4.19 11.09
CA THR A 138 -25.99 -3.71 11.40
C THR A 138 -26.10 -2.92 12.70
N LYS A 139 -25.14 -3.06 13.63
CA LYS A 139 -25.18 -2.37 14.92
C LYS A 139 -24.12 -1.28 15.06
N THR A 140 -22.89 -1.53 14.62
CA THR A 140 -21.81 -0.54 14.76
C THR A 140 -21.71 0.42 13.58
N GLY A 141 -22.24 0.03 12.42
CA GLY A 141 -22.09 0.78 11.17
C GLY A 141 -20.71 0.64 10.53
N ASP A 142 -19.84 -0.23 11.06
CA ASP A 142 -18.53 -0.50 10.48
C ASP A 142 -18.68 -1.03 9.06
N VAL A 143 -17.89 -0.47 8.15
CA VAL A 143 -17.92 -0.82 6.73
C VAL A 143 -16.79 -1.79 6.43
N LEU A 144 -17.13 -2.94 5.84
CA LEU A 144 -16.20 -4.01 5.52
C LEU A 144 -16.30 -4.32 4.02
N ARG A 145 -15.16 -4.55 3.37
CA ARG A 145 -15.14 -5.02 1.97
C ARG A 145 -15.66 -6.45 1.91
N ALA A 146 -16.69 -6.69 1.11
CA ALA A 146 -17.49 -7.92 1.14
C ALA A 146 -16.67 -9.16 0.73
N ASP A 147 -15.87 -9.04 -0.33
CA ASP A 147 -14.94 -10.05 -0.82
C ASP A 147 -13.90 -10.42 0.26
N HIS A 148 -13.24 -9.44 0.87
CA HIS A 148 -12.26 -9.69 1.94
C HIS A 148 -12.92 -10.33 3.17
N LEU A 149 -14.14 -9.90 3.52
CA LEU A 149 -14.88 -10.49 4.63
C LEU A 149 -15.14 -11.99 4.37
N VAL A 150 -15.70 -12.32 3.20
CA VAL A 150 -15.96 -13.72 2.81
C VAL A 150 -14.65 -14.50 2.80
N LYS A 151 -13.61 -13.98 2.16
CA LYS A 151 -12.29 -14.60 2.06
C LYS A 151 -11.70 -14.92 3.42
N ASN A 152 -11.71 -13.96 4.34
CA ASN A 152 -11.09 -14.11 5.65
C ASN A 152 -11.85 -15.13 6.51
N VAL A 153 -13.19 -15.09 6.49
CA VAL A 153 -14.03 -16.02 7.27
C VAL A 153 -13.90 -17.45 6.76
N LEU A 154 -13.93 -17.67 5.44
CA LEU A 154 -13.79 -19.01 4.86
C LEU A 154 -12.38 -19.58 5.11
N ASN A 155 -11.33 -18.78 4.95
CA ASN A 155 -9.97 -19.21 5.27
C ASN A 155 -9.80 -19.55 6.76
N ALA A 156 -10.39 -18.77 7.67
CA ALA A 156 -10.33 -19.06 9.10
C ALA A 156 -11.03 -20.39 9.44
N ARG A 157 -12.17 -20.69 8.80
CA ARG A 157 -12.88 -21.97 8.96
C ARG A 157 -12.06 -23.15 8.41
N LEU A 158 -11.45 -22.99 7.25
CA LEU A 158 -10.55 -24.01 6.67
C LEU A 158 -9.30 -24.25 7.52
N ALA A 159 -8.75 -23.20 8.13
CA ALA A 159 -7.63 -23.34 9.08
C ALA A 159 -8.06 -24.13 10.33
N GLY A 160 -9.23 -23.80 10.89
CA GLY A 160 -9.80 -24.52 12.04
C GLY A 160 -10.09 -26.00 11.74
N ASP A 161 -10.54 -26.33 10.53
CA ASP A 161 -10.74 -27.72 10.10
C ASP A 161 -9.41 -28.50 10.04
N LYS A 162 -8.35 -27.89 9.49
CA LYS A 162 -7.01 -28.52 9.46
C LYS A 162 -6.48 -28.80 10.86
N GLU A 163 -6.66 -27.85 11.78
CA GLU A 163 -6.33 -28.03 13.20
C GLU A 163 -7.16 -29.15 13.85
N ALA A 164 -8.47 -29.23 13.55
CA ALA A 164 -9.37 -30.28 14.05
C ALA A 164 -9.03 -31.69 13.54
N ARG A 165 -8.42 -31.79 12.37
CA ARG A 165 -7.98 -33.05 11.74
C ARG A 165 -6.57 -33.48 12.16
N GLY A 166 -5.87 -32.68 12.97
CA GLY A 166 -4.51 -32.98 13.41
C GLY A 166 -3.46 -32.91 12.30
N LEU A 167 -3.78 -32.25 11.18
CA LEU A 167 -2.82 -31.91 10.14
C LEU A 167 -2.11 -30.63 10.61
N GLU A 168 -0.79 -30.69 10.83
CA GLU A 168 -0.01 -29.54 11.30
C GLU A 168 -0.34 -28.28 10.47
N ALA A 169 -0.83 -27.25 11.14
CA ALA A 169 -1.12 -25.97 10.54
C ALA A 169 0.18 -25.40 9.96
N ILE A 170 0.24 -25.26 8.63
CA ILE A 170 1.25 -24.43 7.97
C ILE A 170 1.08 -23.03 8.58
N PRO A 171 2.12 -22.41 9.17
CA PRO A 171 1.97 -21.11 9.81
C PRO A 171 1.54 -20.08 8.76
N MET A 172 0.28 -19.63 8.85
CA MET A 172 -0.21 -18.50 8.08
C MET A 172 0.52 -17.23 8.53
N LYS A 173 0.91 -16.41 7.55
CA LYS A 173 1.51 -15.09 7.73
C LYS A 173 0.73 -14.27 8.77
N GLU A 174 1.37 -13.93 9.88
CA GLU A 174 0.84 -12.98 10.85
C GLU A 174 0.75 -11.59 10.21
N GLU A 175 -0.46 -11.12 9.90
CA GLU A 175 -0.78 -9.69 9.90
C GLU A 175 -1.46 -9.35 11.23
N ASP A 176 -0.82 -8.46 11.99
CA ASP A 176 -1.32 -7.62 13.06
C ASP A 176 -2.36 -8.18 14.05
N LYS A 177 -1.87 -8.86 15.10
CA LYS A 177 -2.61 -8.99 16.37
C LYS A 177 -2.50 -7.70 17.20
N LYS A 178 -3.38 -6.73 16.97
CA LYS A 178 -3.81 -5.81 18.05
C LYS A 178 -4.79 -6.55 18.96
N LYS A 179 -4.43 -6.70 20.24
CA LYS A 179 -5.25 -7.33 21.29
C LYS A 179 -6.67 -6.74 21.32
N LYS A 180 -7.68 -7.51 20.92
CA LYS A 180 -9.10 -7.27 21.26
C LYS A 180 -9.76 -8.54 21.78
N LYS A 181 -10.67 -8.33 22.73
CA LYS A 181 -11.26 -9.31 23.65
C LYS A 181 -12.07 -10.38 22.91
N LYS A 182 -11.89 -11.63 23.35
CA LYS A 182 -12.70 -12.79 22.99
C LYS A 182 -14.16 -12.57 23.36
N HIS A 183 -15.06 -12.67 22.39
CA HIS A 183 -16.42 -13.18 22.60
C HIS A 183 -16.88 -14.01 21.38
N ALA A 184 -16.92 -15.33 21.63
CA ALA A 184 -17.84 -16.36 21.13
C ALA A 184 -17.90 -16.74 19.62
N ASP A 185 -17.03 -17.71 19.26
CA ASP A 185 -17.29 -19.06 18.69
C ASP A 185 -18.02 -19.28 17.33
N PRO A 186 -17.62 -20.33 16.57
CA PRO A 186 -17.77 -21.72 17.04
C PRO A 186 -16.50 -22.58 17.00
N ALA A 187 -16.34 -23.37 18.06
CA ALA A 187 -15.91 -24.77 18.09
C ALA A 187 -15.08 -25.31 16.92
N VAL A 188 -13.93 -25.88 17.27
CA VAL A 188 -13.12 -26.81 16.46
C VAL A 188 -13.99 -28.00 16.04
N VAL A 189 -14.72 -27.85 14.93
CA VAL A 189 -15.60 -28.87 14.35
C VAL A 189 -15.01 -29.25 13.00
N GLN A 190 -14.78 -30.54 12.78
CA GLN A 190 -14.35 -31.07 11.49
C GLN A 190 -15.42 -30.74 10.43
N LEU A 191 -15.03 -30.01 9.40
CA LEU A 191 -15.88 -29.74 8.24
C LEU A 191 -15.97 -31.01 7.39
N GLY A 192 -17.12 -31.27 6.76
CA GLY A 192 -17.22 -32.35 5.78
C GLY A 192 -16.32 -32.08 4.58
N ASP A 193 -15.72 -33.12 3.99
CA ASP A 193 -14.82 -33.00 2.83
C ASP A 193 -15.45 -32.28 1.63
N GLU A 194 -16.77 -32.40 1.48
CA GLU A 194 -17.54 -31.69 0.45
C GLU A 194 -17.58 -30.18 0.69
N VAL A 195 -17.76 -29.75 1.94
CA VAL A 195 -17.81 -28.33 2.32
C VAL A 195 -16.44 -27.67 2.17
N VAL A 196 -15.36 -28.40 2.50
CA VAL A 196 -13.99 -27.93 2.29
C VAL A 196 -13.74 -27.64 0.82
N LYS A 197 -14.11 -28.57 -0.07
CA LYS A 197 -13.99 -28.37 -1.53
C LYS A 197 -14.84 -27.20 -2.02
N GLU A 198 -16.06 -27.06 -1.51
CA GLU A 198 -16.94 -25.94 -1.87
C GLU A 198 -16.30 -24.60 -1.47
N TYR A 199 -15.70 -24.50 -0.28
CA TYR A 199 -15.01 -23.29 0.17
C TYR A 199 -13.79 -22.96 -0.70
N GLU A 200 -12.99 -23.97 -1.07
CA GLU A 200 -11.85 -23.78 -1.96
C GLU A 200 -12.27 -23.28 -3.35
N ILE A 201 -13.35 -23.83 -3.90
CA ILE A 201 -13.91 -23.38 -5.18
C ILE A 201 -14.42 -21.93 -5.08
N LEU A 202 -15.17 -21.62 -4.02
CA LEU A 202 -15.68 -20.26 -3.78
C LEU A 202 -14.54 -19.23 -3.65
N LEU A 203 -13.48 -19.58 -2.92
CA LEU A 203 -12.31 -18.72 -2.76
C LEU A 203 -11.57 -18.49 -4.08
N ALA A 204 -11.52 -19.49 -4.95
CA ALA A 204 -10.87 -19.38 -6.26
C ALA A 204 -11.66 -18.49 -7.25
N GLN A 205 -12.98 -18.39 -7.07
CA GLN A 205 -13.87 -17.62 -7.96
C GLN A 205 -14.35 -16.31 -7.35
N LEU A 206 -13.82 -15.92 -6.18
CA LEU A 206 -14.39 -14.86 -5.37
C LEU A 206 -14.49 -13.51 -6.08
N ASP A 207 -13.46 -13.18 -6.88
CA ASP A 207 -13.37 -11.92 -7.64
C ASP A 207 -14.40 -11.81 -8.77
N ASN A 208 -15.05 -12.92 -9.15
CA ASN A 208 -16.04 -12.96 -10.23
C ASN A 208 -17.48 -12.77 -9.72
N TYR A 209 -17.71 -12.80 -8.41
CA TYR A 209 -19.06 -12.66 -7.87
C TYR A 209 -19.54 -11.22 -7.85
N THR A 210 -20.82 -11.05 -8.14
CA THR A 210 -21.54 -9.79 -8.02
C THR A 210 -21.95 -9.51 -6.58
N GLY A 211 -22.36 -8.26 -6.29
CA GLY A 211 -22.84 -7.87 -4.96
C GLY A 211 -23.97 -8.76 -4.42
N PRO A 212 -25.04 -9.03 -5.19
CA PRO A 212 -26.11 -9.92 -4.75
C PRO A 212 -25.64 -11.35 -4.45
N GLU A 213 -24.77 -11.91 -5.29
CA GLU A 213 -24.19 -13.25 -5.08
C GLU A 213 -23.32 -13.30 -3.83
N LEU A 214 -22.48 -12.27 -3.60
CA LEU A 214 -21.71 -12.14 -2.36
C LEU A 214 -22.63 -12.04 -1.13
N GLY A 215 -23.77 -11.35 -1.25
CA GLY A 215 -24.79 -11.28 -0.20
C GLY A 215 -25.42 -12.64 0.08
N GLU A 216 -25.72 -13.42 -0.96
CA GLU A 216 -26.21 -14.79 -0.83
C GLU A 216 -25.19 -15.70 -0.15
N ILE A 217 -23.91 -15.59 -0.52
CA ILE A 217 -22.81 -16.33 0.13
C ILE A 217 -22.74 -15.96 1.62
N CYS A 218 -22.85 -14.66 1.94
CA CYS A 218 -22.83 -14.19 3.32
C CYS A 218 -24.00 -14.77 4.14
N ARG A 219 -25.22 -14.82 3.58
CA ARG A 219 -26.37 -15.45 4.22
C ARG A 219 -26.22 -16.97 4.34
N LYS A 220 -25.87 -17.65 3.25
CA LYS A 220 -25.73 -19.12 3.16
C LYS A 220 -24.74 -19.64 4.22
N TYR A 221 -23.63 -18.93 4.39
CA TYR A 221 -22.58 -19.34 5.33
C TYR A 221 -22.61 -18.60 6.67
N ASN A 222 -23.66 -17.82 6.95
CA ASN A 222 -23.81 -17.03 8.17
C ASN A 222 -22.53 -16.24 8.50
N ILE A 223 -22.05 -15.49 7.51
CA ILE A 223 -20.84 -14.67 7.61
C ILE A 223 -21.19 -13.39 8.38
N ARG A 224 -20.42 -13.12 9.43
CA ARG A 224 -20.64 -12.05 10.40
C ARG A 224 -19.39 -11.20 10.52
N ASN A 225 -19.54 -9.99 11.07
CA ASN A 225 -18.38 -9.15 11.37
C ASN A 225 -17.46 -9.89 12.36
N PRO A 226 -16.18 -10.18 12.02
CA PRO A 226 -15.27 -10.94 12.86
C PRO A 226 -14.92 -10.25 14.18
N ASP A 227 -14.99 -8.92 14.24
CA ASP A 227 -14.61 -8.15 15.42
C ASP A 227 -15.74 -8.07 16.46
N THR A 228 -16.99 -8.05 15.99
CA THR A 228 -18.18 -7.78 16.82
C THR A 228 -19.13 -8.97 16.94
N GLY A 229 -19.06 -9.93 16.01
CA GLY A 229 -20.00 -11.05 15.87
C GLY A 229 -21.38 -10.65 15.34
N ASN A 230 -21.58 -9.40 14.92
CA ASN A 230 -22.87 -8.93 14.43
C ASN A 230 -23.13 -9.34 12.98
N GLU A 231 -24.40 -9.32 12.60
CA GLU A 231 -24.83 -9.52 11.22
C GLU A 231 -24.43 -8.34 10.36
N VAL A 232 -24.06 -8.64 9.12
CA VAL A 232 -23.75 -7.65 8.10
C VAL A 232 -24.95 -7.47 7.17
N GLY A 233 -25.17 -6.26 6.70
CA GLY A 233 -26.22 -5.95 5.74
C GLY A 233 -25.88 -6.41 4.32
N GLU A 234 -26.78 -6.10 3.38
CA GLU A 234 -26.57 -6.40 1.97
C GLU A 234 -25.36 -5.66 1.38
N PRO A 235 -24.58 -6.30 0.49
CA PRO A 235 -23.49 -5.63 -0.20
C PRO A 235 -23.99 -4.45 -1.05
N GLN A 236 -23.40 -3.28 -0.82
CA GLN A 236 -23.65 -2.07 -1.58
C GLN A 236 -22.39 -1.67 -2.34
N GLN A 237 -22.57 -1.15 -3.55
CA GLN A 237 -21.46 -0.66 -4.35
C GLN A 237 -20.90 0.63 -3.72
N PHE A 238 -19.60 0.68 -3.53
CA PHE A 238 -18.88 1.84 -2.99
C PHE A 238 -17.78 2.27 -3.95
N ASN A 239 -17.90 3.50 -4.46
CA ASN A 239 -16.90 4.05 -5.38
C ASN A 239 -15.58 4.32 -4.63
N LEU A 240 -14.46 3.87 -5.21
CA LEU A 240 -13.15 3.95 -4.59
C LEU A 240 -12.40 5.26 -4.92
N MET A 241 -12.95 6.11 -5.78
CA MET A 241 -12.33 7.39 -6.13
C MET A 241 -12.50 8.40 -4.99
N PHE A 242 -11.41 9.11 -4.67
CA PHE A 242 -11.47 10.27 -3.81
C PHE A 242 -12.14 11.42 -4.58
N THR A 243 -13.22 11.96 -4.03
CA THR A 243 -13.90 13.11 -4.61
C THR A 243 -13.31 14.40 -4.07
N SER A 244 -13.24 15.42 -4.93
CA SER A 244 -12.79 16.76 -4.55
C SER A 244 -13.58 17.84 -5.30
N SER A 245 -13.37 19.08 -4.91
CA SER A 245 -13.91 20.25 -5.62
C SER A 245 -12.76 21.13 -6.11
N ILE A 246 -12.76 21.40 -7.42
CA ILE A 246 -11.77 22.23 -8.08
C ILE A 246 -12.26 23.68 -8.07
N GLY A 247 -11.50 24.54 -7.40
CA GLY A 247 -11.81 25.96 -7.26
C GLY A 247 -12.77 26.28 -6.10
N PRO A 248 -12.90 27.57 -5.75
CA PRO A 248 -13.58 28.00 -4.53
C PRO A 248 -15.11 27.87 -4.59
N THR A 249 -15.69 27.77 -5.78
CA THR A 249 -17.14 27.72 -6.00
C THR A 249 -17.71 26.31 -5.98
N GLY A 250 -16.86 25.27 -6.04
CA GLY A 250 -17.30 23.87 -6.16
C GLY A 250 -17.98 23.52 -7.49
N GLN A 251 -17.93 24.41 -8.49
CA GLN A 251 -18.58 24.20 -9.78
C GLN A 251 -17.89 23.15 -10.66
N HIS A 252 -16.64 22.82 -10.35
CA HIS A 252 -15.86 21.83 -11.08
C HIS A 252 -15.59 20.63 -10.14
N PRO A 253 -16.40 19.56 -10.21
CA PRO A 253 -16.13 18.35 -9.45
C PRO A 253 -14.87 17.67 -9.99
N GLY A 254 -14.06 17.14 -9.08
CA GLY A 254 -12.87 16.35 -9.37
C GLY A 254 -12.75 15.10 -8.51
#